data_AF-A0A942KPK2-F1
#
_entry.id   AF-A0A942KPK2-F1
#
_cell.length_a   1.000
_cell.length_b   1.000
_cell.length_c   1.000
_cell.angle_alpha   90.00
_cell.angle_beta   90.00
_cell.angle_gamma   90.00
#
_symmetry.space_group_name_H-M   'P 1'
#
loop_
_entity.id
_entity.type
_entity.pdbx_description
1 polymer ?
#
loop_
_entity_poly.entity_id
_entity_poly.type
_entity_poly.pdbx_seq_one_letter_code
_entity_poly.pdbx_strand_id
1 'polypeptide(L)'
;MKMYVGITDFNWFRTLKQANCDEINFWKPGGATNFRALNEGDLFLFKLHSPNDYIVGGGFFLKFSSLPSSLAWEAFGIANGATSLIELRDRIYKYKKTNRLSDPDPNIGCIILSMPFYFDKKDWMPVPKDWNRNIVQGKTYDTNEQSGLALYEQVQNKLKTQHIMDIGIAESSLANRYGKEQIIKPRIGQGAFKVLITDAYLYSLQ
;
A
#
# COMPACT_ATOMS: atom_id res chain seq x y z
N MET A 1 -9.51 -14.54 1.54
CA MET A 1 -8.84 -13.25 1.22
C MET A 1 -7.49 -13.15 1.94
N LYS A 2 -6.47 -12.48 1.37
CA LYS A 2 -5.21 -12.20 2.08
C LYS A 2 -5.12 -10.74 2.53
N MET A 3 -4.33 -10.51 3.58
CA MET A 3 -3.91 -9.19 4.01
C MET A 3 -2.39 -9.15 4.11
N TYR A 4 -1.77 -8.03 3.76
CA TYR A 4 -0.35 -7.79 4.01
C TYR A 4 -0.21 -6.55 4.88
N VAL A 5 0.41 -6.72 6.04
CA VAL A 5 0.71 -5.60 6.94
C VAL A 5 2.13 -5.13 6.61
N GLY A 6 2.24 -4.02 5.89
CA GLY A 6 3.50 -3.42 5.45
C GLY A 6 3.99 -2.32 6.38
N ILE A 7 5.28 -2.34 6.71
CA ILE A 7 5.89 -1.34 7.58
C ILE A 7 6.22 -0.07 6.80
N THR A 8 5.81 1.09 7.32
CA THR A 8 6.10 2.41 6.76
C THR A 8 6.52 3.40 7.86
N ASP A 9 7.08 4.54 7.46
CA ASP A 9 7.41 5.63 8.35
C ASP A 9 6.24 6.62 8.52
N PHE A 10 6.29 7.39 9.60
CA PHE A 10 5.21 8.30 9.96
C PHE A 10 5.08 9.50 9.00
N ASN A 11 6.16 9.94 8.37
CA ASN A 11 6.11 11.06 7.44
C ASN A 11 5.44 10.61 6.13
N TRP A 12 5.76 9.41 5.62
CA TRP A 12 5.05 8.83 4.48
C TRP A 12 3.53 8.76 4.73
N PHE A 13 3.12 8.22 5.88
CA PHE A 13 1.71 8.16 6.27
C PHE A 13 1.06 9.54 6.35
N ARG A 14 1.72 10.49 7.03
CA ARG A 14 1.20 11.85 7.21
C ARG A 14 1.02 12.56 5.88
N THR A 15 2.02 12.50 5.00
CA THR A 15 1.96 13.13 3.66
C THR A 15 0.75 12.63 2.89
N LEU A 16 0.54 11.31 2.86
CA LEU A 16 -0.56 10.74 2.09
C LEU A 16 -1.93 10.99 2.72
N LYS A 17 -2.04 10.93 4.05
CA LYS A 17 -3.29 11.28 4.74
C LYS A 17 -3.70 12.73 4.47
N GLN A 18 -2.74 13.65 4.36
CA GLN A 18 -2.99 15.05 4.04
C GLN A 18 -3.32 15.27 2.56
N ALA A 19 -2.64 14.57 1.66
CA ALA A 19 -2.87 14.67 0.22
C ALA A 19 -4.19 14.04 -0.23
N ASN A 20 -4.68 13.05 0.51
CA ASN A 20 -5.95 12.34 0.26
C ASN A 20 -6.08 11.86 -1.20
N CYS A 21 -5.04 11.20 -1.71
CA CYS A 21 -5.02 10.67 -3.08
C CYS A 21 -5.94 9.44 -3.22
N ASP A 22 -6.59 9.28 -4.38
CA ASP A 22 -7.43 8.11 -4.68
C ASP A 22 -6.64 6.81 -4.94
N GLU A 23 -5.34 6.96 -5.18
CA GLU A 23 -4.38 5.91 -5.49
C GLU A 23 -3.02 6.29 -4.90
N ILE A 24 -2.25 5.31 -4.44
CA ILE A 24 -0.91 5.54 -3.89
C ILE A 24 0.09 4.47 -4.34
N ASN A 25 1.37 4.82 -4.25
CA ASN A 25 2.48 3.90 -4.42
C ASN A 25 3.16 3.64 -3.08
N PHE A 26 2.96 2.44 -2.52
CA PHE A 26 3.74 1.94 -1.40
C PHE A 26 5.07 1.39 -1.93
N TRP A 27 6.05 2.26 -2.11
CA TRP A 27 7.29 1.88 -2.75
C TRP A 27 8.25 1.12 -1.83
N LYS A 28 9.04 0.22 -2.42
CA LYS A 28 10.15 -0.51 -1.79
C LYS A 28 11.48 -0.06 -2.40
N PRO A 29 12.49 0.29 -1.59
CA PRO A 29 13.80 0.73 -2.09
C PRO A 29 14.54 -0.36 -2.87
N GLY A 30 14.24 -1.65 -2.62
CA GLY A 30 14.71 -2.76 -3.43
C GLY A 30 13.78 -2.99 -4.63
N GLY A 31 14.26 -2.66 -5.84
CA GLY A 31 13.51 -2.90 -7.09
C GLY A 31 13.65 -4.32 -7.67
N ALA A 32 14.51 -5.16 -7.11
CA ALA A 32 14.81 -6.49 -7.66
C ALA A 32 13.89 -7.61 -7.18
N THR A 33 13.24 -7.45 -6.01
CA THR A 33 12.41 -8.50 -5.42
C THR A 33 10.94 -8.24 -5.72
N ASN A 34 10.35 -9.11 -6.53
CA ASN A 34 8.95 -9.05 -6.91
C ASN A 34 8.04 -9.16 -5.67
N PHE A 35 6.93 -8.43 -5.63
CA PHE A 35 5.94 -8.53 -4.56
C PHE A 35 4.82 -9.50 -4.97
N ARG A 36 4.77 -10.66 -4.31
CA ARG A 36 3.82 -11.76 -4.61
C ARG A 36 2.98 -12.17 -3.40
N ALA A 37 2.93 -11.32 -2.38
CA ALA A 37 2.23 -11.63 -1.13
C ALA A 37 0.70 -11.57 -1.26
N LEU A 38 0.21 -10.77 -2.22
CA LEU A 38 -1.20 -10.45 -2.43
C LEU A 38 -1.61 -10.67 -3.88
N ASN A 39 -2.88 -11.02 -4.08
CA ASN A 39 -3.57 -10.95 -5.36
C ASN A 39 -4.29 -9.60 -5.50
N GLU A 40 -4.64 -9.21 -6.73
CA GLU A 40 -5.45 -8.02 -6.97
C GLU A 40 -6.74 -8.05 -6.13
N GLY A 41 -7.06 -6.93 -5.47
CA GLY A 41 -8.20 -6.80 -4.58
C GLY A 41 -7.94 -7.24 -3.13
N ASP A 42 -6.83 -7.94 -2.85
CA ASP A 42 -6.45 -8.23 -1.45
C ASP A 42 -6.03 -6.94 -0.72
N LEU A 43 -6.04 -6.99 0.61
CA LEU A 43 -5.88 -5.81 1.46
C LEU A 43 -4.41 -5.58 1.84
N PHE A 44 -3.93 -4.36 1.65
CA PHE A 44 -2.63 -3.91 2.15
C PHE A 44 -2.85 -2.95 3.32
N LEU A 45 -2.25 -3.22 4.48
CA LEU A 45 -2.38 -2.43 5.70
C LEU A 45 -1.07 -1.69 6.00
N PHE A 46 -1.18 -0.42 6.40
CA PHE A 46 -0.03 0.42 6.74
C PHE A 46 0.25 0.32 8.24
N LYS A 47 1.45 -0.12 8.59
CA LYS A 47 1.90 -0.25 9.97
C LYS A 47 3.09 0.66 10.21
N LEU A 48 3.02 1.52 11.23
CA LEU A 48 4.12 2.43 11.54
C LEU A 48 5.30 1.70 12.19
N HIS A 49 6.52 2.19 11.97
CA HIS A 49 7.68 1.80 12.77
C HIS A 49 7.46 2.07 14.27
N SER A 50 8.19 1.31 15.09
CA SER A 50 8.39 1.62 16.51
C SER A 50 8.95 3.05 16.67
N PRO A 51 8.56 3.83 17.70
CA PRO A 51 7.75 3.45 18.86
C PRO A 51 6.23 3.56 18.67
N ASN A 52 5.74 4.01 17.51
CA ASN A 52 4.30 4.08 17.28
C ASN A 52 3.71 2.67 17.19
N ASP A 53 4.21 1.83 16.29
CA ASP A 53 3.88 0.39 16.23
C ASP A 53 2.39 0.04 16.07
N TYR A 54 1.62 0.91 15.40
CA TYR A 54 0.20 0.70 15.09
C TYR A 54 -0.05 0.51 13.60
N ILE A 55 -1.14 -0.19 13.27
CA ILE A 55 -1.78 -0.16 11.96
C ILE A 55 -2.63 1.11 11.88
N VAL A 56 -2.38 1.93 10.86
CA VAL A 56 -2.90 3.31 10.76
C VAL A 56 -3.75 3.56 9.52
N GLY A 57 -3.93 2.55 8.67
CA GLY A 57 -4.69 2.64 7.43
C GLY A 57 -4.40 1.46 6.53
N GLY A 58 -4.79 1.59 5.26
CA GLY A 58 -4.56 0.57 4.24
C GLY A 58 -5.06 0.99 2.88
N GLY A 59 -5.13 0.05 1.96
CA GLY A 59 -5.69 0.19 0.61
C GLY A 59 -5.77 -1.18 -0.05
N PHE A 60 -6.38 -1.26 -1.23
CA PHE A 60 -6.53 -2.51 -1.95
C PHE A 60 -5.44 -2.66 -3.00
N PHE A 61 -4.74 -3.79 -2.96
CA PHE A 61 -3.65 -4.09 -3.85
C PHE A 61 -4.14 -4.19 -5.29
N LEU A 62 -3.55 -3.40 -6.18
CA LEU A 62 -3.84 -3.45 -7.61
C LEU A 62 -2.76 -4.25 -8.33
N LYS A 63 -1.50 -3.80 -8.25
CA LYS A 63 -0.40 -4.40 -8.99
C LYS A 63 0.95 -4.07 -8.35
N PHE A 64 1.95 -4.89 -8.68
CA PHE A 64 3.36 -4.57 -8.48
C PHE A 64 4.06 -4.30 -9.82
N SER A 65 4.90 -3.27 -9.88
CA SER A 65 5.84 -3.04 -10.99
C SER A 65 7.19 -2.56 -10.44
N SER A 66 8.27 -2.72 -11.20
CA SER A 66 9.59 -2.16 -10.86
C SER A 66 9.90 -1.03 -11.83
N LEU A 67 10.08 0.19 -11.32
CA LEU A 67 10.22 1.39 -12.13
C LEU A 67 11.39 2.26 -11.64
N PRO A 68 12.06 3.01 -12.53
CA PRO A 68 12.93 4.11 -12.14
C PRO A 68 12.18 5.15 -11.31
N SER A 69 12.87 5.78 -10.37
CA SER A 69 12.27 6.80 -9.48
C SER A 69 11.64 7.97 -10.23
N SER A 70 12.19 8.34 -11.40
CA SER A 70 11.63 9.35 -12.29
C SER A 70 10.23 8.98 -12.80
N LEU A 71 10.06 7.77 -13.33
CA LEU A 71 8.78 7.28 -13.85
C LEU A 71 7.75 7.05 -12.73
N ALA A 72 8.20 6.57 -11.56
CA ALA A 72 7.33 6.47 -10.39
C ALA A 72 6.83 7.85 -9.92
N TRP A 73 7.67 8.90 -10.01
CA TRP A 73 7.25 10.26 -9.71
C TRP A 73 6.29 10.83 -10.76
N GLU A 74 6.53 10.57 -12.03
CA GLU A 74 5.61 10.99 -13.11
C GLU A 74 4.24 10.33 -12.99
N ALA A 75 4.21 9.07 -12.56
CA ALA A 75 2.98 8.30 -12.38
C ALA A 75 2.20 8.76 -11.14
N PHE A 76 2.86 8.92 -9.99
CA PHE A 76 2.17 9.05 -8.70
C PHE A 76 2.39 10.40 -8.00
N GLY A 77 3.43 11.18 -8.35
CA GLY A 77 3.75 12.44 -7.70
C GLY A 77 3.77 12.32 -6.17
N ILE A 78 2.95 13.14 -5.50
CA ILE A 78 2.79 13.13 -4.03
C ILE A 78 2.32 11.77 -3.50
N ALA A 79 1.62 10.97 -4.31
CA ALA A 79 1.12 9.65 -3.93
C ALA A 79 2.23 8.60 -3.73
N ASN A 80 3.51 8.96 -3.95
CA ASN A 80 4.68 8.22 -3.46
C ASN A 80 4.97 8.49 -1.96
N GLY A 81 4.21 9.37 -1.30
CA GLY A 81 4.40 9.76 0.10
C GLY A 81 5.58 10.71 0.33
N ALA A 82 5.94 11.49 -0.70
CA ALA A 82 6.97 12.52 -0.67
C ALA A 82 6.45 13.79 -1.38
N THR A 83 6.92 14.97 -0.98
CA THR A 83 6.46 16.27 -1.49
C THR A 83 7.19 16.72 -2.76
N SER A 84 8.30 16.08 -3.11
CA SER A 84 9.05 16.33 -4.35
C SER A 84 9.82 15.08 -4.82
N LEU A 85 10.21 15.05 -6.10
CA LEU A 85 11.10 14.00 -6.64
C LEU A 85 12.45 13.97 -5.91
N ILE A 86 12.96 15.15 -5.53
CA ILE A 86 14.22 15.26 -4.77
C ILE A 86 14.06 14.55 -3.42
N GLU A 87 12.99 14.86 -2.68
CA GLU A 87 12.72 14.21 -1.40
C GLU A 87 12.51 12.69 -1.56
N LEU A 88 11.79 12.25 -2.61
CA LEU A 88 11.61 10.83 -2.90
C LEU A 88 12.97 10.14 -3.10
N ARG A 89 13.84 10.71 -3.94
CA ARG A 89 15.18 10.16 -4.19
C ARG A 89 16.06 10.14 -2.95
N ASP A 90 16.06 11.21 -2.16
CA ASP A 90 16.84 11.27 -0.92
C ASP A 90 16.43 10.17 0.07
N ARG A 91 15.12 9.89 0.18
CA ARG A 91 14.61 8.76 0.96
C ARG A 91 15.07 7.42 0.39
N ILE A 92 14.96 7.23 -0.92
CA ILE A 92 15.42 6.00 -1.59
C ILE A 92 16.91 5.77 -1.35
N TYR A 93 17.73 6.81 -1.51
CA TYR A 93 19.18 6.76 -1.30
C TYR A 93 19.55 6.37 0.13
N LYS A 94 18.84 6.93 1.12
CA LYS A 94 19.02 6.54 2.53
C LYS A 94 18.79 5.05 2.75
N TYR A 95 17.74 4.48 2.17
CA TYR A 95 17.44 3.05 2.33
C TYR A 95 18.36 2.13 1.51
N LYS A 96 18.68 2.51 0.26
CA LYS A 96 19.57 1.74 -0.62
C LYS A 96 21.06 1.89 -0.27
N LYS A 97 21.41 2.84 0.59
CA LYS A 97 22.80 3.22 0.91
C LYS A 97 23.60 3.58 -0.34
N THR A 98 23.01 4.38 -1.22
CA THR A 98 23.60 4.88 -2.49
C THR A 98 23.44 6.41 -2.56
N ASN A 99 23.80 7.03 -3.69
CA ASN A 99 23.63 8.46 -3.92
C ASN A 99 23.40 8.78 -5.40
N ARG A 100 23.13 10.06 -5.70
CA ARG A 100 22.87 10.57 -7.05
C ARG A 100 24.00 10.32 -8.07
N LEU A 101 25.26 10.24 -7.63
CA LEU A 101 26.38 10.01 -8.55
C LEU A 101 26.45 8.55 -8.98
N SER A 102 26.19 7.61 -8.07
CA SER A 102 26.29 6.16 -8.34
C SER A 102 24.98 5.53 -8.83
N ASP A 103 23.83 6.07 -8.45
CA ASP A 103 22.50 5.59 -8.83
C ASP A 103 21.59 6.81 -9.14
N PRO A 104 21.81 7.53 -10.26
CA PRO A 104 21.13 8.79 -10.56
C PRO A 104 19.61 8.66 -10.72
N ASP A 105 19.12 7.47 -11.08
CA ASP A 105 17.70 7.18 -11.20
C ASP A 105 17.37 5.77 -10.67
N PRO A 106 17.31 5.59 -9.34
CA PRO A 106 17.19 4.28 -8.72
C PRO A 106 15.88 3.60 -9.09
N ASN A 107 15.96 2.34 -9.53
CA ASN A 107 14.79 1.47 -9.60
C ASN A 107 14.24 1.18 -8.20
N ILE A 108 12.92 1.26 -8.07
CA ILE A 108 12.13 0.94 -6.87
C ILE A 108 10.98 0.00 -7.22
N GLY A 109 10.61 -0.86 -6.27
CA GLY A 109 9.40 -1.66 -6.39
C GLY A 109 8.18 -0.80 -6.06
N CYS A 110 7.22 -0.70 -6.98
CA CYS A 110 5.98 0.04 -6.79
C CYS A 110 4.86 -0.92 -6.43
N ILE A 111 4.38 -0.89 -5.17
CA ILE A 111 3.17 -1.61 -4.75
C ILE A 111 2.01 -0.62 -4.87
N ILE A 112 1.25 -0.79 -5.94
CA ILE A 112 0.20 0.15 -6.33
C ILE A 112 -1.09 -0.22 -5.59
N LEU A 113 -1.64 0.74 -4.85
CA LEU A 113 -2.82 0.55 -4.02
C LEU A 113 -3.90 1.54 -4.43
N SER A 114 -5.12 1.02 -4.59
CA SER A 114 -6.32 1.82 -4.83
C SER A 114 -7.12 2.02 -3.55
N MET A 115 -7.96 3.05 -3.55
CA MET A 115 -8.93 3.34 -2.49
C MET A 115 -8.26 3.32 -1.10
N PRO A 116 -7.16 4.09 -0.93
CA PRO A 116 -6.47 4.13 0.33
C PRO A 116 -7.38 4.73 1.40
N PHE A 117 -7.22 4.26 2.63
CA PHE A 117 -7.91 4.75 3.79
C PHE A 117 -6.92 4.99 4.93
N TYR A 118 -7.24 5.98 5.76
CA TYR A 118 -6.37 6.42 6.85
C TYR A 118 -7.20 6.60 8.11
N PHE A 119 -6.81 5.92 9.19
CA PHE A 119 -7.48 6.05 10.46
C PHE A 119 -7.03 7.31 11.19
N ASP A 120 -7.94 7.87 12.00
CA ASP A 120 -7.57 8.83 13.04
C ASP A 120 -6.79 8.17 14.16
N LYS A 121 -6.00 8.95 14.88
CA LYS A 121 -5.09 8.44 15.93
C LYS A 121 -5.83 7.65 17.01
N LYS A 122 -7.07 8.05 17.35
CA LYS A 122 -7.94 7.35 18.30
C LYS A 122 -8.38 5.96 17.82
N ASP A 123 -8.29 5.72 16.51
CA ASP A 123 -8.75 4.52 15.83
C ASP A 123 -7.62 3.66 15.27
N TRP A 124 -6.37 4.07 15.52
CA TRP A 124 -5.20 3.25 15.21
C TRP A 124 -5.33 1.88 15.88
N MET A 125 -5.06 0.85 15.09
CA MET A 125 -5.23 -0.54 15.50
C MET A 125 -3.89 -1.09 15.99
N PRO A 126 -3.84 -1.79 17.15
CA PRO A 126 -2.63 -2.48 17.55
C PRO A 126 -2.26 -3.54 16.50
N VAL A 127 -0.96 -3.83 16.38
CA VAL A 127 -0.53 -4.96 15.55
C VAL A 127 -1.05 -6.28 16.13
N PRO A 128 -1.26 -7.32 15.30
CA PRO A 128 -1.65 -8.64 15.78
C PRO A 128 -0.68 -9.19 16.85
N LYS A 129 -1.19 -9.97 17.80
CA LYS A 129 -0.38 -10.52 18.92
C LYS A 129 0.78 -11.40 18.44
N ASP A 130 0.64 -12.01 17.27
CA ASP A 130 1.65 -12.86 16.64
C ASP A 130 2.64 -12.07 15.76
N TRP A 131 2.64 -10.73 15.87
CA TRP A 131 3.60 -9.86 15.22
C TRP A 131 4.97 -9.93 15.92
N ASN A 132 5.97 -10.48 15.22
CA ASN A 132 7.33 -10.53 15.74
C ASN A 132 8.03 -9.17 15.57
N ARG A 133 8.69 -8.68 16.62
CA ARG A 133 9.46 -7.42 16.62
C ARG A 133 10.61 -7.37 15.60
N ASN A 134 11.08 -8.53 15.14
CA ASN A 134 12.12 -8.66 14.12
C ASN A 134 11.59 -8.55 12.67
N ILE A 135 10.28 -8.41 12.47
CA ILE A 135 9.71 -8.15 11.14
C ILE A 135 10.07 -6.73 10.73
N VAL A 136 10.80 -6.59 9.61
CA VAL A 136 11.31 -5.30 9.12
C VAL A 136 10.70 -4.83 7.81
N GLN A 137 9.97 -5.69 7.09
CA GLN A 137 9.25 -5.32 5.86
C GLN A 137 7.73 -5.42 6.04
N GLY A 138 7.25 -6.58 6.48
CA GLY A 138 5.83 -6.83 6.67
C GLY A 138 5.54 -8.33 6.80
N LYS A 139 4.27 -8.65 7.02
CA LYS A 139 3.79 -10.04 7.17
C LYS A 139 2.45 -10.22 6.49
N THR A 140 2.28 -11.35 5.82
CA THR A 140 1.02 -11.78 5.23
C THR A 140 0.16 -12.49 6.28
N TYR A 141 -1.14 -12.25 6.21
CA TYR A 141 -2.18 -12.91 6.98
C TYR A 141 -3.23 -13.46 6.02
N ASP A 142 -3.78 -14.63 6.30
CA ASP A 142 -4.85 -15.25 5.53
C ASP A 142 -6.12 -15.34 6.37
N THR A 143 -7.29 -14.99 5.81
CA THR A 143 -8.57 -15.07 6.54
C THR A 143 -8.97 -16.50 6.90
N ASN A 144 -8.32 -17.53 6.33
CA ASN A 144 -8.47 -18.92 6.74
C ASN A 144 -7.74 -19.26 8.04
N GLU A 145 -6.87 -18.37 8.53
CA GLU A 145 -6.15 -18.51 9.79
C GLU A 145 -6.80 -17.65 10.88
N GLN A 146 -6.73 -18.10 12.13
CA GLN A 146 -7.38 -17.39 13.26
C GLN A 146 -6.88 -15.94 13.42
N SER A 147 -5.56 -15.71 13.33
CA SER A 147 -5.00 -14.36 13.47
C SER A 147 -5.37 -13.46 12.29
N GLY A 148 -5.43 -14.02 11.07
CA GLY A 148 -5.85 -13.28 9.89
C GLY A 148 -7.34 -12.95 9.91
N LEU A 149 -8.21 -13.89 10.27
CA LEU A 149 -9.64 -13.63 10.43
C LEU A 149 -9.90 -12.51 11.46
N ALA A 150 -9.26 -12.61 12.64
CA ALA A 150 -9.40 -11.60 13.69
C ALA A 150 -8.88 -10.21 13.27
N LEU A 151 -7.82 -10.15 12.47
CA LEU A 151 -7.32 -8.89 11.91
C LEU A 151 -8.34 -8.31 10.90
N TYR A 152 -8.85 -9.15 10.00
CA TYR A 152 -9.82 -8.73 8.99
C TYR A 152 -11.09 -8.15 9.61
N GLU A 153 -11.66 -8.84 10.60
CA GLU A 153 -12.86 -8.37 11.31
C GLU A 153 -12.65 -7.01 11.98
N GLN A 154 -11.48 -6.78 12.60
CA GLN A 154 -11.15 -5.47 13.18
C GLN A 154 -11.10 -4.37 12.12
N VAL A 155 -10.47 -4.63 10.97
CA VAL A 155 -10.40 -3.66 9.87
C VAL A 155 -11.80 -3.36 9.33
N GLN A 156 -12.61 -4.39 9.08
CA GLN A 156 -13.99 -4.25 8.62
C GLN A 156 -14.83 -3.40 9.58
N ASN A 157 -14.71 -3.66 10.89
CA ASN A 157 -15.44 -2.90 11.91
C ASN A 157 -15.02 -1.42 11.93
N LYS A 158 -13.72 -1.11 11.80
CA LYS A 158 -13.23 0.28 11.72
C LYS A 158 -13.73 0.99 10.47
N LEU A 159 -13.66 0.33 9.33
CA LEU A 159 -14.08 0.91 8.05
C LEU A 159 -15.59 1.21 8.02
N LYS A 160 -16.42 0.35 8.61
CA LYS A 160 -17.86 0.59 8.80
C LYS A 160 -18.12 1.76 9.75
N THR A 161 -17.43 1.80 10.89
CA THR A 161 -17.64 2.84 11.92
C THR A 161 -17.29 4.23 11.41
N GLN A 162 -16.32 4.33 10.49
CA GLN A 162 -15.87 5.61 9.92
C GLN A 162 -16.54 5.94 8.59
N HIS A 163 -17.53 5.16 8.14
CA HIS A 163 -18.20 5.33 6.83
C HIS A 163 -17.23 5.39 5.64
N ILE A 164 -16.08 4.73 5.75
CA ILE A 164 -15.03 4.76 4.72
C ILE A 164 -15.44 3.91 3.50
N MET A 165 -16.13 2.79 3.72
CA MET A 165 -16.56 1.91 2.64
C MET A 165 -17.83 2.35 1.91
N ASP A 166 -18.61 3.29 2.46
CA ASP A 166 -19.84 3.76 1.83
C ASP A 166 -19.56 4.62 0.58
N ILE A 167 -18.30 5.01 0.33
CA ILE A 167 -17.90 5.99 -0.69
C ILE A 167 -17.34 5.35 -1.98
N GLY A 168 -17.06 4.04 -2.02
CA GLY A 168 -16.27 3.46 -3.13
C GLY A 168 -16.65 2.08 -3.64
N ILE A 169 -17.51 1.33 -2.94
CA ILE A 169 -17.98 0.03 -3.43
C ILE A 169 -19.31 0.29 -4.12
N ALA A 170 -19.33 0.22 -5.45
CA ALA A 170 -20.56 0.27 -6.23
C ALA A 170 -21.61 -0.65 -5.56
N GLU A 171 -22.73 -0.05 -5.17
CA GLU A 171 -23.82 -0.67 -4.43
C GLU A 171 -24.12 -2.07 -4.96
N SER A 172 -23.70 -3.09 -4.22
CA SER A 172 -24.29 -4.42 -4.34
C SER A 172 -24.38 -5.02 -2.94
N SER A 173 -25.55 -4.75 -2.35
CA SER A 173 -26.15 -5.43 -1.21
C SER A 173 -25.56 -5.15 0.20
N LEU A 174 -26.14 -4.14 0.85
CA LEU A 174 -26.27 -3.99 2.31
C LEU A 174 -27.10 -5.12 2.99
N ALA A 175 -27.28 -6.26 2.33
CA ALA A 175 -28.15 -7.33 2.76
C ALA A 175 -27.43 -8.68 2.63
N ASN A 176 -26.44 -8.93 3.50
CA ASN A 176 -26.11 -10.24 4.05
C ASN A 176 -25.00 -10.09 5.09
N ARG A 177 -25.35 -10.25 6.37
CA ARG A 177 -24.45 -10.01 7.50
C ARG A 177 -23.26 -10.97 7.58
N TYR A 178 -23.22 -12.01 6.74
CA TYR A 178 -22.02 -12.74 6.31
C TYR A 178 -22.30 -13.25 4.88
N GLY A 179 -21.80 -12.56 3.86
CA GLY A 179 -21.92 -12.95 2.45
C GLY A 179 -20.66 -13.65 1.95
N LYS A 180 -20.79 -14.47 0.90
CA LYS A 180 -19.67 -15.11 0.17
C LYS A 180 -18.56 -14.08 -0.12
N GLU A 181 -17.30 -14.53 -0.10
CA GLU A 181 -16.11 -13.70 -0.39
C GLU A 181 -16.37 -12.74 -1.56
N GLN A 182 -16.39 -11.44 -1.27
CA GLN A 182 -16.53 -10.42 -2.31
C GLN A 182 -15.16 -10.16 -2.92
N ILE A 183 -15.02 -10.43 -4.21
CA ILE A 183 -13.83 -10.06 -4.97
C ILE A 183 -13.92 -8.55 -5.21
N ILE A 184 -13.05 -7.80 -4.54
CA ILE A 184 -12.91 -6.36 -4.78
C ILE A 184 -12.12 -6.20 -6.08
N LYS A 185 -12.64 -5.41 -7.01
CA LYS A 185 -11.92 -4.98 -8.21
C LYS A 185 -11.51 -3.51 -8.05
N PRO A 186 -10.27 -3.26 -7.60
CA PRO A 186 -9.66 -1.93 -7.57
C PRO A 186 -9.93 -1.08 -8.81
N ARG A 187 -10.31 0.19 -8.61
CA ARG A 187 -10.35 1.16 -9.72
C ARG A 187 -8.92 1.50 -10.14
N ILE A 188 -8.67 1.46 -11.46
CA ILE A 188 -7.41 1.91 -12.05
C ILE A 188 -7.41 3.44 -12.10
N GLY A 189 -6.49 4.06 -11.34
CA GLY A 189 -6.23 5.49 -11.38
C GLY A 189 -5.27 5.87 -12.52
N GLN A 190 -5.02 7.18 -12.67
CA GLN A 190 -4.12 7.68 -13.72
C GLN A 190 -2.67 7.19 -13.53
N GLY A 191 -2.23 7.01 -12.28
CA GLY A 191 -0.90 6.51 -11.95
C GLY A 191 -0.74 5.07 -12.39
N ALA A 192 -1.63 4.18 -11.94
CA ALA A 192 -1.67 2.79 -12.41
C ALA A 192 -1.75 2.69 -13.93
N PHE A 193 -2.61 3.49 -14.58
CA PHE A 193 -2.75 3.43 -16.02
C PHE A 193 -1.42 3.73 -16.73
N LYS A 194 -0.69 4.77 -16.31
CA LYS A 194 0.66 5.06 -16.84
C LYS A 194 1.60 3.89 -16.63
N VAL A 195 1.59 3.26 -15.45
CA VAL A 195 2.43 2.07 -15.19
C VAL A 195 2.07 0.90 -16.10
N LEU A 196 0.77 0.63 -16.32
CA LEU A 196 0.33 -0.45 -17.21
C LEU A 196 0.82 -0.24 -18.65
N ILE A 197 0.78 1.00 -19.14
CA ILE A 197 1.29 1.36 -20.45
C ILE A 197 2.82 1.19 -20.50
N THR A 198 3.54 1.74 -19.52
CA THR A 198 5.00 1.62 -19.42
C THR A 198 5.45 0.16 -19.40
N ASP A 199 4.81 -0.68 -18.58
CA ASP A 199 5.10 -2.11 -18.51
C ASP A 199 4.88 -2.76 -19.90
N ALA A 200 3.76 -2.49 -20.57
CA ALA A 200 3.46 -3.07 -21.88
C ALA A 200 4.52 -2.73 -22.93
N TYR A 201 5.02 -1.49 -22.94
CA TYR A 201 6.13 -1.10 -23.82
C TYR A 201 7.44 -1.80 -23.46
N LEU A 202 7.79 -1.89 -22.18
CA LEU A 202 9.01 -2.56 -21.73
C LEU A 202 8.99 -4.07 -22.05
N TYR A 203 7.84 -4.72 -21.95
CA TYR A 203 7.67 -6.12 -22.34
C TYR A 203 7.75 -6.32 -23.86
N SER A 204 7.31 -5.35 -24.67
CA SER A 204 7.34 -5.47 -26.13
C SER A 204 8.75 -5.34 -26.75
N LEU A 205 9.74 -4.93 -25.95
CA LEU A 205 11.13 -4.75 -26.35
C LEU A 205 12.05 -5.92 -25.94
N GLN A 206 11.49 -6.99 -25.37
CA GLN A 206 12.19 -8.23 -25.01
C GLN A 206 11.79 -9.37 -25.96
#